data_AF-A0A0C9QLS8-F1
#
_entry.id   AF-A0A0C9QLS8-F1
#
_cell.length_a   1.000
_cell.length_b   1.000
_cell.length_c   1.000
_cell.angle_alpha   90.00
_cell.angle_beta   90.00
_cell.angle_gamma   90.00
#
_symmetry.space_group_name_H-M   'P 1'
#
loop_
_entity.id
_entity.type
_entity.pdbx_description
1 polymer ?
#
loop_
_entity_poly.entity_id
_entity_poly.type
_entity_poly.pdbx_seq_one_letter_code
_entity_poly.pdbx_strand_id
1 'polypeptide(L)'
;NLCTKESYDYLKTLASDVHVVRGDFDENLNYPEQKVVTVGQFRIGLSHGHQVVPWGDPESLALIQRQLDVDILISGHTHKFEAYEHENKFYINPGSATGAYNPLDT
;
A
#
# COMPACT_ATOMS: atom_id res chain seq x y z
N ASN A 1 2.29 6.68 -3.84
CA ASN A 1 2.21 7.53 -5.04
C ASN A 1 3.29 7.13 -6.05
N LEU A 2 2.89 6.93 -7.29
CA LEU A 2 3.76 6.70 -8.44
C LEU A 2 3.99 8.00 -9.24
N CYS A 3 3.01 8.88 -9.19
CA CYS A 3 2.93 10.24 -9.76
C CYS A 3 2.90 10.31 -11.29
N THR A 4 3.72 9.53 -12.02
CA THR A 4 3.86 9.65 -13.48
C THR A 4 3.88 8.30 -14.20
N LYS A 5 3.62 8.34 -15.51
CA LYS A 5 3.73 7.17 -16.39
C LYS A 5 5.16 6.61 -16.47
N GLU A 6 6.18 7.47 -16.40
CA GLU A 6 7.59 7.07 -16.48
C GLU A 6 7.96 6.11 -15.35
N SER A 7 7.51 6.40 -14.12
CA SER A 7 7.68 5.52 -12.97
C SER A 7 6.98 4.17 -13.15
N TYR A 8 5.81 4.14 -13.79
CA TYR A 8 5.11 2.90 -14.11
C TYR A 8 5.87 2.06 -15.14
N ASP A 9 6.31 2.69 -16.22
CA ASP A 9 7.05 2.05 -17.30
C ASP A 9 8.38 1.49 -16.76
N TYR A 10 9.05 2.21 -15.84
CA TYR A 10 10.21 1.71 -15.11
C TYR A 10 9.89 0.42 -14.34
N LEU A 11 8.83 0.39 -13.51
CA LEU A 11 8.46 -0.82 -12.76
C LEU A 11 8.17 -2.02 -13.68
N LYS A 12 7.60 -1.77 -14.86
CA LYS A 12 7.34 -2.81 -15.88
C LYS A 12 8.61 -3.41 -16.49
N THR A 13 9.75 -2.73 -16.40
CA THR A 13 11.05 -3.31 -16.79
C THR A 13 11.61 -4.28 -15.76
N LEU A 14 11.20 -4.16 -14.49
CA LEU A 14 11.68 -5.00 -13.38
C LEU A 14 10.89 -6.31 -13.25
N ALA A 15 9.57 -6.25 -13.51
CA ALA A 15 8.69 -7.41 -13.43
C ALA A 15 7.57 -7.31 -14.47
N SER A 16 7.16 -8.46 -15.02
CA SER A 16 6.03 -8.53 -15.95
C SER A 16 4.70 -8.24 -15.24
N ASP A 17 4.55 -8.70 -14.00
CA ASP A 17 3.34 -8.55 -13.21
C ASP A 17 3.48 -7.41 -12.20
N VAL A 18 2.82 -6.29 -12.47
CA VAL A 18 2.92 -5.04 -11.69
C VAL A 18 1.53 -4.64 -11.25
N HIS A 19 1.36 -4.53 -9.94
CA HIS A 19 0.12 -4.14 -9.30
C HIS A 19 0.26 -2.76 -8.69
N VAL A 20 -0.61 -1.84 -9.08
CA VAL A 20 -0.64 -0.47 -8.58
C VAL A 20 -2.01 -0.21 -7.99
N VAL A 21 -2.03 0.48 -6.84
CA VAL A 21 -3.22 1.06 -6.24
C VAL A 21 -3.08 2.58 -6.25
N ARG A 22 -4.21 3.27 -6.33
CA ARG A 22 -4.26 4.71 -6.47
C ARG A 22 -3.84 5.40 -5.17
N GLY A 23 -2.81 6.24 -5.27
CA GLY A 23 -2.48 7.20 -4.24
C GLY A 23 -3.19 8.55 -4.41
N ASP A 24 -3.10 9.38 -3.39
CA ASP A 24 -3.74 10.70 -3.29
C ASP A 24 -3.18 11.71 -4.30
N PHE A 25 -1.93 11.53 -4.74
CA PHE A 25 -1.25 12.41 -5.71
C PHE A 25 -1.02 11.73 -7.08
N ASP A 26 -1.61 10.56 -7.33
CA ASP A 26 -1.48 9.90 -8.64
C ASP A 26 -2.36 10.57 -9.70
N GLU A 27 -1.75 11.00 -10.81
CA GLU A 27 -2.46 11.63 -11.95
C GLU A 27 -3.42 10.66 -12.66
N ASN A 28 -3.08 9.37 -12.70
CA ASN A 28 -3.88 8.36 -13.36
C ASN A 28 -5.01 7.87 -12.46
N LEU A 29 -6.21 8.36 -12.72
CA LEU A 29 -7.43 8.03 -11.99
C LEU A 29 -7.97 6.61 -12.26
N ASN A 30 -7.39 5.88 -13.21
CA ASN A 30 -7.84 4.54 -13.57
C ASN A 30 -7.27 3.45 -12.64
N TYR A 31 -6.33 3.78 -11.76
CA TYR A 31 -5.84 2.83 -10.77
C TYR A 31 -6.92 2.54 -9.73
N PRO A 32 -7.08 1.28 -9.31
CA PRO A 32 -8.04 0.93 -8.27
C PRO A 32 -7.58 1.47 -6.91
N GLU A 33 -8.51 1.85 -6.05
CA GLU A 33 -8.20 2.32 -4.68
C GLU A 33 -7.61 1.19 -3.82
N GLN A 34 -8.10 -0.03 -4.01
CA GLN A 34 -7.67 -1.23 -3.29
C GLN A 34 -7.55 -2.40 -4.27
N LYS A 35 -6.62 -3.31 -4.01
CA LYS A 35 -6.45 -4.52 -4.83
C LYS A 35 -6.11 -5.71 -3.93
N VAL A 36 -6.72 -6.86 -4.20
CA VAL A 36 -6.33 -8.13 -3.58
C VAL A 36 -5.64 -8.98 -4.62
N VAL A 37 -4.50 -9.54 -4.25
CA VAL A 37 -3.73 -10.47 -5.08
C VAL A 37 -3.44 -11.73 -4.27
N THR A 38 -3.43 -12.89 -4.91
CA THR A 38 -3.08 -14.16 -4.26
C THR A 38 -1.72 -14.59 -4.74
N VAL A 39 -0.77 -14.76 -3.83
CA VAL A 39 0.58 -15.22 -4.12
C VAL A 39 0.88 -16.44 -3.26
N GLY A 40 0.97 -17.61 -3.89
CA GLY A 40 1.06 -18.88 -3.17
C GLY A 40 -0.19 -19.12 -2.33
N GLN A 41 -0.01 -19.27 -1.02
CA GLN A 41 -1.11 -19.50 -0.06
C GLN A 41 -1.63 -18.21 0.58
N PHE A 42 -0.99 -17.07 0.30
CA PHE A 42 -1.31 -15.80 0.95
C PHE A 42 -2.22 -14.94 0.08
N ARG A 43 -3.27 -14.41 0.69
CA ARG A 43 -4.05 -13.30 0.14
C ARG A 43 -3.44 -11.99 0.61
N ILE A 44 -3.05 -11.14 -0.33
CA ILE A 44 -2.36 -9.89 -0.07
C ILE A 44 -3.26 -8.74 -0.52
N GLY A 45 -3.62 -7.88 0.44
CA GLY A 45 -4.32 -6.63 0.19
C GLY A 45 -3.33 -5.50 -0.05
N LEU A 46 -3.62 -4.65 -1.02
CA LEU A 46 -2.89 -3.44 -1.34
C LEU A 46 -3.85 -2.26 -1.18
N SER A 47 -3.41 -1.24 -0.45
CA SER A 47 -4.09 0.05 -0.31
C SER A 47 -3.05 1.15 -0.18
N HIS A 48 -3.32 2.35 -0.69
CA HIS A 48 -2.38 3.45 -0.51
C HIS A 48 -2.25 3.86 0.97
N GLY A 49 -3.35 3.83 1.72
CA GLY A 49 -3.37 4.15 3.15
C GLY A 49 -3.84 5.58 3.47
N HIS A 50 -3.99 6.47 2.47
CA HIS A 50 -4.50 7.82 2.68
C HIS A 50 -5.98 7.85 3.10
N GLN A 51 -6.70 6.75 2.83
CA GLN A 51 -8.10 6.55 3.19
C GLN A 51 -8.27 6.03 4.63
N VAL A 52 -7.19 5.58 5.28
CA VAL A 52 -7.21 5.07 6.66
C VAL A 52 -7.26 6.28 7.59
N VAL A 53 -8.18 6.33 8.56
CA VAL A 53 -8.25 7.42 9.54
C VAL A 53 -8.46 6.83 10.94
N PRO A 54 -7.56 7.08 11.90
CA PRO A 54 -6.30 7.85 11.81
C PRO A 54 -5.20 7.18 10.96
N TRP A 55 -4.27 7.97 10.42
CA TRP A 55 -3.21 7.45 9.54
C TRP A 55 -2.28 6.49 10.29
N GLY A 56 -2.07 5.29 9.75
CA GLY A 56 -1.18 4.28 10.33
C GLY A 56 -1.71 3.64 11.63
N ASP A 57 -2.95 3.93 12.03
CA ASP A 57 -3.54 3.33 13.22
C ASP A 57 -3.76 1.81 13.01
N PRO A 58 -3.18 0.93 13.86
CA PRO A 58 -3.27 -0.52 13.69
C PRO A 58 -4.70 -1.07 13.66
N GLU A 59 -5.61 -0.50 14.46
CA GLU A 59 -7.01 -0.93 14.50
C GLU A 59 -7.75 -0.54 13.23
N SER A 60 -7.51 0.67 12.71
CA SER A 60 -8.05 1.14 11.44
C SER A 60 -7.54 0.32 10.25
N LEU A 61 -6.26 -0.07 10.26
CA LEU A 61 -5.70 -1.00 9.28
C LEU A 61 -6.31 -2.40 9.41
N ALA A 62 -6.55 -2.88 10.63
CA ALA A 62 -7.19 -4.17 10.87
C ALA A 62 -8.63 -4.22 10.36
N LEU A 63 -9.37 -3.10 10.40
CA LEU A 63 -10.70 -3.02 9.77
C LEU A 63 -10.61 -3.23 8.24
N ILE A 64 -9.63 -2.60 7.57
CA ILE A 64 -9.44 -2.78 6.12
C ILE A 64 -8.99 -4.21 5.80
N GLN A 65 -8.06 -4.76 6.59
CA GLN A 65 -7.62 -6.15 6.45
C GLN A 65 -8.81 -7.11 6.52
N ARG A 66 -9.70 -6.96 7.51
CA ARG A 66 -10.91 -7.78 7.66
C ARG A 66 -11.91 -7.57 6.52
N GLN A 67 -12.10 -6.33 6.07
CA GLN A 67 -12.99 -6.01 4.93
C GLN A 67 -12.50 -6.67 3.64
N LEU A 68 -11.19 -6.67 3.40
CA LEU A 68 -10.57 -7.30 2.23
C LEU A 68 -10.38 -8.82 2.38
N ASP A 69 -10.50 -9.33 3.61
CA ASP A 69 -10.29 -10.73 3.96
C ASP A 69 -8.92 -11.23 3.46
N VAL A 70 -7.85 -10.56 3.92
CA VAL A 70 -6.46 -10.82 3.46
C VAL A 70 -5.57 -11.30 4.60
N ASP A 71 -4.53 -12.06 4.29
CA ASP A 71 -3.54 -12.52 5.27
C ASP A 71 -2.47 -11.48 5.53
N ILE A 72 -2.14 -10.72 4.47
CA ILE A 72 -1.15 -9.66 4.49
C ILE A 72 -1.81 -8.37 3.98
N LEU A 73 -1.73 -7.28 4.75
CA LEU A 73 -2.13 -5.96 4.29
C LEU A 73 -0.88 -5.11 4.03
N ILE A 74 -0.76 -4.59 2.81
CA ILE A 74 0.25 -3.63 2.41
C ILE A 74 -0.39 -2.25 2.33
N SER A 75 0.08 -1.33 3.15
CA SER A 75 -0.34 0.08 3.20
C SER A 75 0.85 1.01 3.09
N GLY A 76 0.67 2.20 2.49
CA GLY A 76 1.70 3.22 2.42
C GLY A 76 1.33 4.47 3.22
N HIS A 77 1.43 5.62 2.56
CA HIS A 77 1.05 6.95 3.04
C HIS A 77 1.89 7.55 4.17
N THR A 78 2.29 6.80 5.20
CA THR A 78 3.11 7.34 6.31
C THR A 78 4.58 7.59 5.95
N HIS A 79 5.04 7.09 4.79
CA HIS A 79 6.44 7.13 4.33
C HIS A 79 7.46 6.45 5.25
N LYS A 80 7.02 5.83 6.35
CA LYS A 80 7.85 5.11 7.31
C LYS A 80 7.72 3.60 7.11
N PHE A 81 8.86 2.92 7.11
CA PHE A 81 8.89 1.47 7.03
C PHE A 81 8.33 0.83 8.31
N GLU A 82 7.40 -0.10 8.14
CA GLU A 82 6.86 -0.94 9.20
C GLU A 82 6.61 -2.35 8.68
N ALA A 83 6.92 -3.37 9.48
CA ALA A 83 6.59 -4.75 9.17
C ALA A 83 6.34 -5.49 10.50
N TYR A 84 5.09 -5.84 10.76
CA TYR A 84 4.69 -6.42 12.03
C TYR A 84 3.49 -7.36 11.87
N GLU A 85 3.31 -8.23 12.87
CA GLU A 85 2.14 -9.09 13.00
C GLU A 85 1.20 -8.49 14.05
N HIS A 86 -0.09 -8.40 13.72
CA HIS A 86 -1.16 -7.99 14.63
C HIS A 86 -2.36 -8.91 14.42
N GLU A 87 -2.89 -9.47 15.51
CA GLU A 87 -4.00 -10.44 15.48
C GLU A 87 -3.84 -11.59 14.47
N ASN A 88 -2.65 -12.20 14.40
CA ASN A 88 -2.34 -13.29 13.46
C ASN A 88 -2.41 -12.91 11.97
N LYS A 89 -2.37 -11.62 11.66
CA LYS A 89 -2.30 -11.06 10.31
C LYS A 89 -1.06 -10.19 10.17
N PHE A 90 -0.52 -10.11 8.96
CA PHE A 90 0.73 -9.41 8.72
C PHE A 90 0.49 -8.05 8.06
N TYR A 91 1.14 -7.01 8.57
CA TYR A 91 1.00 -5.64 8.08
C TYR A 91 2.36 -5.14 7.62
N ILE A 92 2.40 -4.58 6.41
CA ILE A 92 3.62 -4.07 5.79
C ILE A 92 3.39 -2.66 5.29
N ASN A 93 4.28 -1.76 5.67
CA ASN A 93 4.46 -0.48 5.03
C ASN A 93 5.89 -0.39 4.49
N PRO A 94 6.10 -0.34 3.17
CA PRO A 94 7.43 -0.27 2.59
C PRO A 94 8.09 1.11 2.80
N GLY A 95 7.35 2.12 3.26
CA GLY A 95 7.80 3.51 3.29
C GLY A 95 7.89 4.14 1.90
N SER A 96 8.57 5.29 1.82
CA SER A 96 8.81 5.97 0.54
C SER A 96 10.13 5.50 -0.08
N ALA A 97 10.09 4.87 -1.26
CA ALA A 97 11.28 4.41 -1.97
C ALA A 97 12.28 5.54 -2.33
N THR A 98 11.78 6.77 -2.45
CA THR A 98 12.59 7.96 -2.76
C THR A 98 12.89 8.81 -1.53
N GLY A 99 12.44 8.41 -0.34
CA GLY A 99 12.53 9.25 0.86
C GLY A 99 11.76 10.57 0.73
N ALA A 100 10.61 10.56 0.05
CA ALA A 100 9.80 11.75 -0.16
C ALA A 100 9.31 12.34 1.18
N TYR A 101 9.19 13.66 1.24
CA TYR A 101 8.68 14.38 2.41
C TYR A 101 7.29 13.90 2.84
N ASN A 102 7.08 13.79 4.15
CA ASN A 102 5.77 13.53 4.76
C ASN A 102 5.44 14.64 5.78
N PRO A 103 4.22 15.21 5.78
CA PRO A 103 3.83 16.23 6.75
C PRO A 103 3.78 15.76 8.21
N LEU A 104 3.72 14.46 8.48
CA LEU A 104 3.74 13.89 9.83
C LEU A 104 5.11 13.37 10.29
N ASP A 105 6.15 13.46 9.45
CA ASP A 105 7.52 13.16 9.89
C ASP A 105 8.05 14.34 10.73
N THR A 106 8.05 14.16 12.05
CA THR A 106 8.78 14.99 13.03
C THR A 106 9.96 14.25 13.60
#